data_AF-A0ABC9Z4K8-F1
#
_entry.id   AF-A0ABC9Z4K8-F1
#
_cell.length_a   1.000
_cell.length_b   1.000
_cell.length_c   1.000
_cell.angle_alpha   90.00
_cell.angle_beta   90.00
_cell.angle_gamma   90.00
#
_symmetry.space_group_name_H-M   'P 1'
#
loop_
_entity.id
_entity.type
_entity.pdbx_description
1 polymer ?
#
loop_
_entity_poly.entity_id
_entity_poly.type
_entity_poly.pdbx_seq_one_letter_code
_entity_poly.pdbx_strand_id
1 'polypeptide(L)'
;MLIAGGLVLLLLVVGLVFAIRGDDSGSTGAAASTSITTQSRTGAPSTTRTSAKPTTTTKTPAPVPPAVQPIVDALPAPLRKALLQNDIRPKPADDMFGYDAAAAFTLSAHDPQLKGLMHWPDNDYYPLAYISTQPDNLRHIWGSQHPEWTSDEGTRLVRIDPGDQYTNGAATLEVFVPGSGLYLELSGFASADAAKQFVQRAGF
;
A
#
# COMPACT_ATOMS: atom_id res chain seq x y z
N MET A 1 15.08 43.82 -5.30
CA MET A 1 15.22 43.09 -4.02
C MET A 1 13.85 43.06 -3.35
N LEU A 2 13.11 41.98 -3.56
CA LEU A 2 11.98 41.49 -2.75
C LEU A 2 11.43 40.26 -3.48
N ILE A 3 12.17 39.14 -3.38
CA ILE A 3 11.68 37.80 -3.69
C ILE A 3 11.30 37.20 -2.33
N ALA A 4 10.03 37.27 -1.95
CA ALA A 4 9.51 36.56 -0.79
C ALA A 4 8.00 36.42 -0.96
N GLY A 5 7.56 35.28 -1.48
CA GLY A 5 6.15 35.02 -1.73
C GLY A 5 5.94 33.65 -2.35
N GLY A 6 6.47 32.60 -1.73
CA GLY A 6 6.34 31.25 -2.27
C GLY A 6 7.05 30.23 -1.39
N LEU A 7 6.67 30.11 -0.12
CA LEU A 7 7.22 29.07 0.75
C LEU A 7 6.29 28.61 1.89
N VAL A 8 4.97 28.61 1.69
CA VAL A 8 4.05 28.08 2.71
C VAL A 8 2.83 27.42 2.07
N LEU A 9 2.99 26.33 1.31
CA LEU A 9 1.94 25.33 1.13
C LEU A 9 2.44 24.04 0.43
N LEU A 10 3.29 23.25 1.08
CA LEU A 10 3.57 21.88 0.59
C LEU A 10 3.94 20.96 1.76
N LEU A 11 3.01 20.82 2.71
CA LEU A 11 3.13 19.94 3.88
C LEU A 11 1.86 19.08 4.08
N LEU A 12 1.26 18.61 2.99
CA LEU A 12 -0.02 17.90 3.10
C LEU A 12 -0.18 16.77 2.07
N VAL A 13 0.82 15.89 1.97
CA VAL A 13 0.63 14.54 1.42
C VAL A 13 1.49 13.52 2.19
N VAL A 14 1.43 13.53 3.52
CA VAL A 14 1.82 12.37 4.33
C VAL A 14 0.83 12.32 5.49
N GLY A 15 -0.03 11.29 5.52
CA GLY A 15 -0.94 11.04 6.64
C GLY A 15 -2.42 11.26 6.36
N LEU A 16 -3.03 10.46 5.46
CA LEU A 16 -4.47 10.21 5.53
C LEU A 16 -4.84 8.79 5.08
N VAL A 17 -4.42 7.77 5.83
CA VAL A 17 -5.13 6.49 5.93
C VAL A 17 -5.09 5.99 7.38
N PHE A 18 -5.67 6.76 8.30
CA PHE A 18 -6.12 6.26 9.60
C PHE A 18 -7.50 6.86 9.92
N ALA A 19 -8.51 6.48 9.14
CA ALA A 19 -9.92 6.71 9.48
C ALA A 19 -10.85 5.86 8.61
N ILE A 20 -10.88 4.55 8.83
CA ILE A 20 -12.11 3.77 8.67
C ILE A 20 -12.29 2.94 9.94
N ARG A 21 -12.46 3.64 11.07
CA ARG A 21 -13.13 3.08 12.24
C ARG A 21 -14.60 3.43 12.01
N GLY A 22 -15.38 2.44 11.57
CA GLY A 22 -16.83 2.59 11.44
C GLY A 22 -17.40 2.88 12.83
N ASP A 23 -17.84 4.11 13.01
CA ASP A 23 -18.66 4.56 14.12
C ASP A 23 -20.10 4.43 13.64
N ASP A 24 -20.79 3.38 14.06
CA ASP A 24 -22.23 3.28 13.86
C ASP A 24 -22.93 3.92 15.06
N SER A 25 -23.66 4.97 14.71
CA SER A 25 -24.49 5.85 15.53
C SER A 25 -25.49 5.11 16.42
N GLY A 26 -25.81 5.76 17.55
CA GLY A 26 -26.51 5.16 18.68
C GLY A 26 -27.98 4.77 18.48
N SER A 27 -28.43 3.91 19.40
CA SER A 27 -29.84 3.73 19.76
C SER A 27 -29.93 3.36 21.23
N THR A 28 -30.58 4.23 22.01
CA THR A 28 -30.99 4.03 23.39
C THR A 28 -32.19 3.07 23.46
N GLY A 29 -32.14 2.05 24.32
CA GLY A 29 -33.32 1.22 24.61
C GLY A 29 -33.11 0.15 25.69
N ALA A 30 -33.48 0.52 26.92
CA ALA A 30 -34.08 -0.26 28.01
C ALA A 30 -33.42 -1.55 28.57
N ALA A 31 -33.30 -1.57 29.90
CA ALA A 31 -33.03 -2.74 30.74
C ALA A 31 -34.32 -3.49 31.12
N ALA A 32 -34.26 -4.82 31.26
CA ALA A 32 -34.90 -5.60 32.34
C ALA A 32 -34.64 -7.14 32.25
N SER A 33 -34.03 -7.66 33.32
CA SER A 33 -34.34 -8.87 34.13
C SER A 33 -34.65 -10.27 33.53
N THR A 34 -33.76 -11.21 33.90
CA THR A 34 -33.97 -12.51 34.58
C THR A 34 -34.87 -13.60 33.99
N SER A 35 -34.29 -14.80 33.77
CA SER A 35 -34.77 -16.10 34.31
C SER A 35 -33.72 -17.19 34.12
N ILE A 36 -33.51 -17.99 35.17
CA ILE A 36 -32.64 -19.16 35.27
C ILE A 36 -33.46 -20.41 34.93
N THR A 37 -32.89 -21.38 34.21
CA THR A 37 -33.30 -22.79 34.31
C THR A 37 -32.07 -23.70 34.31
N THR A 38 -32.01 -24.58 35.31
CA THR A 38 -30.97 -25.58 35.58
C THR A 38 -31.38 -26.96 35.03
N GLN A 39 -30.38 -27.84 34.82
CA GLN A 39 -30.40 -29.33 34.71
C GLN A 39 -30.81 -29.94 33.35
N SER A 40 -30.22 -31.03 32.83
CA SER A 40 -29.29 -32.04 33.37
C SER A 40 -28.58 -32.85 32.24
N ARG A 41 -27.49 -33.53 32.64
CA ARG A 41 -26.57 -34.45 31.93
C ARG A 41 -27.13 -35.32 30.77
N THR A 42 -26.30 -35.61 29.77
CA THR A 42 -25.56 -36.89 29.56
C THR A 42 -25.21 -37.08 28.08
N GLY A 43 -23.98 -37.52 27.78
CA GLY A 43 -23.66 -38.22 26.53
C GLY A 43 -22.69 -37.50 25.60
N ALA A 44 -21.39 -37.73 25.79
CA ALA A 44 -20.43 -37.62 24.71
C ALA A 44 -20.70 -38.74 23.69
N PRO A 45 -20.59 -38.44 22.38
CA PRO A 45 -19.85 -39.33 21.52
C PRO A 45 -18.75 -38.58 20.75
N SER A 46 -17.68 -39.35 20.54
CA SER A 46 -16.43 -39.07 19.86
C SER A 46 -16.42 -37.97 18.80
N THR A 47 -15.38 -37.15 18.92
CA THR A 47 -14.81 -36.30 17.90
C THR A 47 -14.51 -37.08 16.62
N THR A 48 -15.29 -36.86 15.58
CA THR A 48 -14.80 -36.92 14.21
C THR A 48 -14.78 -35.49 13.69
N ARG A 49 -13.65 -34.79 13.92
CA ARG A 49 -13.36 -33.58 13.11
C ARG A 49 -13.09 -34.08 11.70
N THR A 50 -14.12 -34.09 10.87
CA THR A 50 -13.92 -34.00 9.43
C THR A 50 -13.21 -32.67 9.22
N SER A 51 -11.89 -32.71 9.00
CA SER A 51 -11.14 -31.56 8.53
C SER A 51 -11.81 -31.09 7.26
N ALA A 52 -12.65 -30.06 7.39
CA ALA A 52 -13.10 -29.28 6.25
C ALA A 52 -11.81 -28.70 5.65
N LYS A 53 -11.43 -29.23 4.48
CA LYS A 53 -10.42 -28.64 3.62
C LYS A 53 -10.73 -27.14 3.55
N PRO A 54 -9.78 -26.24 3.82
CA PRO A 54 -10.01 -24.81 3.66
C PRO A 54 -10.58 -24.60 2.27
N THR A 55 -11.81 -24.07 2.20
CA THR A 55 -12.37 -23.62 0.94
C THR A 55 -11.53 -22.41 0.57
N THR A 56 -10.50 -22.64 -0.25
CA THR A 56 -9.81 -21.55 -0.93
C THR A 56 -10.86 -20.94 -1.85
N THR A 57 -11.51 -19.88 -1.37
CA THR A 57 -12.33 -19.02 -2.22
C THR A 57 -11.35 -18.37 -3.18
N THR A 58 -11.12 -19.00 -4.33
CA THR A 58 -10.39 -18.39 -5.43
C THR A 58 -11.21 -17.17 -5.85
N LYS A 59 -10.89 -16.01 -5.28
CA LYS A 59 -11.48 -14.75 -5.68
C LYS A 59 -11.13 -14.60 -7.16
N THR A 60 -12.14 -14.64 -8.02
CA THR A 60 -11.95 -14.36 -9.44
C THR A 60 -11.31 -12.98 -9.55
N PRO A 61 -10.16 -12.84 -10.21
CA PRO A 61 -9.56 -11.53 -10.48
C PRO A 61 -10.62 -10.59 -11.04
N ALA A 62 -10.79 -9.43 -10.40
CA ALA A 62 -11.61 -8.39 -10.99
C ALA A 62 -10.94 -7.95 -12.31
N PRO A 63 -11.70 -7.70 -13.39
CA PRO A 63 -11.13 -7.16 -14.61
C PRO A 63 -10.37 -5.87 -14.32
N VAL A 64 -9.16 -5.74 -14.84
CA VAL A 64 -8.35 -4.53 -14.71
C VAL A 64 -9.06 -3.38 -15.44
N PRO A 65 -9.37 -2.25 -14.77
CA PRO A 65 -9.94 -1.09 -15.45
C PRO A 65 -9.00 -0.57 -16.55
N PRO A 66 -9.50 -0.18 -17.75
CA PRO A 66 -8.64 0.30 -18.83
C PRO A 66 -7.74 1.48 -18.45
N ALA A 67 -8.24 2.36 -17.58
CA ALA A 67 -7.50 3.52 -17.09
C ALA A 67 -6.23 3.17 -16.28
N VAL A 68 -6.15 1.97 -15.70
CA VAL A 68 -4.98 1.52 -14.93
C VAL A 68 -4.13 0.51 -15.69
N GLN A 69 -4.54 0.09 -16.89
CA GLN A 69 -3.79 -0.87 -17.71
C GLN A 69 -2.33 -0.44 -17.97
N PRO A 70 -2.03 0.85 -18.28
CA PRO A 70 -0.64 1.29 -18.46
C PRO A 70 0.24 1.04 -17.22
N ILE A 71 -0.32 1.16 -16.01
CA ILE A 71 0.38 0.87 -14.75
C ILE A 71 0.66 -0.63 -14.64
N VAL A 72 -0.33 -1.48 -14.94
CA VAL A 72 -0.18 -2.95 -14.87
C VAL A 72 0.88 -3.44 -15.85
N ASP A 73 0.92 -2.87 -17.05
CA ASP A 73 1.90 -3.24 -18.08
C ASP A 73 3.32 -2.82 -17.70
N ALA A 74 3.47 -1.67 -17.04
CA ALA A 74 4.75 -1.13 -16.62
C ALA A 74 5.33 -1.80 -15.36
N LEU A 75 4.50 -2.43 -14.52
CA LEU A 75 4.96 -3.10 -13.29
C LEU A 75 5.83 -4.33 -13.59
N PRO A 76 6.85 -4.60 -12.75
CA PRO A 76 7.56 -5.87 -12.77
C PRO A 76 6.64 -7.08 -12.63
N ALA A 77 7.01 -8.20 -13.25
CA ALA A 77 6.18 -9.41 -13.30
C ALA A 77 5.73 -9.93 -11.90
N PRO A 78 6.58 -9.94 -10.85
CA PRO A 78 6.15 -10.31 -9.51
C PRO A 78 5.01 -9.44 -8.96
N LEU A 79 5.11 -8.13 -9.10
CA LEU A 79 4.09 -7.19 -8.61
C LEU A 79 2.84 -7.20 -9.47
N ARG A 80 2.97 -7.33 -10.80
CA ARG A 80 1.82 -7.52 -11.68
C ARG A 80 1.00 -8.74 -11.27
N LYS A 81 1.65 -9.86 -10.93
CA LYS A 81 0.95 -11.06 -10.46
C LYS A 81 0.20 -10.82 -9.16
N ALA A 82 0.84 -10.15 -8.19
CA ALA A 82 0.21 -9.80 -6.92
C ALA A 82 -0.98 -8.86 -7.12
N LEU A 83 -0.83 -7.86 -7.98
CA LEU A 83 -1.86 -6.87 -8.29
C LEU A 83 -3.09 -7.50 -8.95
N LEU A 84 -2.91 -8.45 -9.88
CA LEU A 84 -4.02 -9.17 -10.53
C LEU A 84 -4.80 -10.09 -9.56
N GLN A 85 -4.26 -10.38 -8.38
CA GLN A 85 -4.94 -11.18 -7.35
C GLN A 85 -5.73 -10.31 -6.37
N ASN A 86 -5.58 -8.98 -6.43
CA ASN A 86 -6.08 -8.03 -5.45
C ASN A 86 -6.99 -6.97 -6.08
N ASP A 87 -7.61 -6.15 -5.22
CA ASP A 87 -8.44 -5.03 -5.65
C ASP A 87 -7.56 -3.90 -6.21
N ILE A 88 -7.98 -3.32 -7.34
CA ILE A 88 -7.29 -2.19 -7.98
C ILE A 88 -8.27 -1.04 -8.05
N ARG A 89 -7.90 0.07 -7.43
CA ARG A 89 -8.73 1.28 -7.37
C ARG A 89 -8.08 2.36 -8.21
N PRO A 90 -8.68 2.73 -9.36
CA PRO A 90 -8.26 3.91 -10.09
C PRO A 90 -8.35 5.14 -9.20
N LYS A 91 -7.35 5.99 -9.27
CA LYS A 91 -7.40 7.34 -8.73
C LYS A 91 -7.54 8.33 -9.90
N PRO A 92 -8.23 9.48 -9.69
CA PRO A 92 -8.28 10.50 -10.72
C PRO A 92 -6.86 10.97 -11.06
N ALA A 93 -6.64 11.32 -12.33
CA ALA A 93 -5.43 12.01 -12.74
C ALA A 93 -5.28 13.32 -11.96
N ASP A 94 -4.04 13.69 -11.64
CA ASP A 94 -3.72 14.95 -10.99
C ASP A 94 -2.69 15.70 -11.82
N ASP A 95 -3.17 16.71 -12.53
CA ASP A 95 -2.36 17.57 -13.38
C ASP A 95 -1.34 18.38 -12.58
N MET A 96 -1.59 18.61 -11.28
CA MET A 96 -0.69 19.36 -10.39
C MET A 96 0.63 18.61 -10.16
N PHE A 97 0.59 17.27 -10.21
CA PHE A 97 1.77 16.42 -10.04
C PHE A 97 2.22 15.73 -11.34
N GLY A 98 1.48 15.89 -12.45
CA GLY A 98 1.89 15.44 -13.77
C GLY A 98 1.80 13.93 -13.97
N TYR A 99 0.64 13.34 -13.69
CA TYR A 99 0.40 11.90 -13.87
C TYR A 99 -0.86 11.62 -14.72
N ASP A 100 -0.74 10.78 -15.75
CA ASP A 100 -1.83 10.42 -16.67
C ASP A 100 -2.76 9.32 -16.11
N ALA A 101 -2.22 8.47 -15.25
CA ALA A 101 -2.95 7.40 -14.61
C ALA A 101 -2.40 7.22 -13.19
N ALA A 102 -3.28 7.01 -12.23
CA ALA A 102 -2.93 6.68 -10.86
C ALA A 102 -3.78 5.50 -10.38
N ALA A 103 -3.15 4.61 -9.61
CA ALA A 103 -3.82 3.46 -9.01
C ALA A 103 -3.34 3.27 -7.58
N ALA A 104 -4.27 2.93 -6.69
CA ALA A 104 -3.96 2.26 -5.44
C ALA A 104 -4.32 0.78 -5.59
N PHE A 105 -3.45 -0.09 -5.10
CA PHE A 105 -3.72 -1.53 -5.08
C PHE A 105 -3.27 -2.12 -3.75
N THR A 106 -3.80 -3.29 -3.42
CA THR A 106 -3.44 -3.99 -2.18
C THR A 106 -2.34 -5.02 -2.45
N LEU A 107 -1.29 -5.01 -1.64
CA LEU A 107 -0.37 -6.12 -1.45
C LEU A 107 -0.69 -6.80 -0.13
N SER A 108 -0.95 -8.11 -0.18
CA SER A 108 -1.27 -8.85 1.04
C SER A 108 -0.08 -8.88 1.99
N ALA A 109 -0.35 -8.88 3.30
CA ALA A 109 0.64 -9.19 4.35
C ALA A 109 1.47 -10.46 4.05
N HIS A 110 0.88 -11.42 3.34
CA HIS A 110 1.50 -12.69 2.99
C HIS A 110 2.13 -12.72 1.59
N ASP A 111 2.23 -11.57 0.92
CA ASP A 111 2.91 -11.48 -0.36
C ASP A 111 4.40 -11.85 -0.21
N PRO A 112 4.93 -12.76 -1.05
CA PRO A 112 6.34 -13.17 -0.98
C PRO A 112 7.33 -12.02 -1.07
N GLN A 113 6.98 -10.93 -1.77
CA GLN A 113 7.82 -9.75 -1.92
C GLN A 113 7.97 -8.98 -0.60
N LEU A 114 6.95 -9.00 0.27
CA LEU A 114 6.94 -8.26 1.54
C LEU A 114 7.45 -9.08 2.74
N LYS A 115 7.59 -10.39 2.59
CA LYS A 115 7.92 -11.31 3.70
C LYS A 115 9.19 -10.89 4.45
N GLY A 116 9.01 -10.54 5.72
CA GLY A 116 10.10 -10.15 6.64
C GLY A 116 10.68 -8.75 6.38
N LEU A 117 10.02 -7.92 5.56
CA LEU A 117 10.50 -6.58 5.22
C LEU A 117 9.71 -5.46 5.92
N MET A 118 8.50 -5.74 6.38
CA MET A 118 7.57 -4.71 6.84
C MET A 118 7.59 -4.53 8.36
N HIS A 119 7.38 -3.29 8.81
CA HIS A 119 7.33 -2.94 10.23
C HIS A 119 6.13 -3.60 10.94
N TRP A 120 5.01 -3.74 10.23
CA TRP A 120 3.79 -4.41 10.73
C TRP A 120 3.46 -5.62 9.84
N PRO A 121 4.08 -6.80 10.05
CA PRO A 121 4.07 -7.90 9.10
C PRO A 121 2.70 -8.53 8.85
N ASP A 122 1.71 -8.29 9.72
CA ASP A 122 0.35 -8.82 9.59
C ASP A 122 -0.63 -7.85 8.89
N ASN A 123 -0.16 -6.65 8.51
CA ASN A 123 -0.98 -5.67 7.80
C ASN A 123 -0.93 -5.90 6.29
N ASP A 124 -2.05 -5.68 5.61
CA ASP A 124 -2.03 -5.45 4.17
C ASP A 124 -1.49 -4.05 3.87
N TYR A 125 -0.83 -3.90 2.72
CA TYR A 125 -0.18 -2.67 2.31
C TYR A 125 -0.81 -2.12 1.04
N TYR A 126 -0.80 -0.79 0.90
CA TYR A 126 -1.54 -0.08 -0.14
C TYR A 126 -0.59 0.80 -0.97
N PRO A 127 0.28 0.21 -1.79
CA PRO A 127 1.11 0.98 -2.70
C PRO A 127 0.30 1.87 -3.63
N LEU A 128 0.90 2.99 -3.99
CA LEU A 128 0.42 3.89 -5.02
C LEU A 128 1.33 3.78 -6.23
N ALA A 129 0.74 3.74 -7.42
CA ALA A 129 1.51 3.77 -8.65
C ALA A 129 0.89 4.71 -9.66
N TYR A 130 1.73 5.28 -10.51
CA TYR A 130 1.31 6.21 -11.55
C TYR A 130 2.22 6.17 -12.77
N ILE A 131 1.69 6.64 -13.90
CA ILE A 131 2.48 6.92 -15.10
C ILE A 131 2.73 8.42 -15.16
N SER A 132 3.98 8.82 -14.99
CA SER A 132 4.40 10.21 -15.07
C SER A 132 4.45 10.72 -16.49
N THR A 133 3.89 11.90 -16.70
CA THR A 133 4.02 12.67 -17.95
C THR A 133 5.17 13.66 -17.91
N GLN A 134 5.79 13.85 -16.73
CA GLN A 134 6.86 14.82 -16.50
C GLN A 134 8.05 14.16 -15.78
N PRO A 135 8.72 13.20 -16.43
CA PRO A 135 9.79 12.42 -15.81
C PRO A 135 10.96 13.29 -15.32
N ASP A 136 11.27 14.37 -16.04
CA ASP A 136 12.34 15.30 -15.67
C ASP A 136 12.00 16.15 -14.44
N ASN A 137 10.73 16.47 -14.24
CA ASN A 137 10.27 17.24 -13.07
C ASN A 137 10.45 16.43 -11.79
N LEU A 138 10.04 15.16 -11.81
CA LEU A 138 10.22 14.26 -10.65
C LEU A 138 11.70 14.13 -10.27
N ARG A 139 12.57 13.93 -11.27
CA ARG A 139 14.04 13.88 -11.08
C ARG A 139 14.56 15.15 -10.42
N HIS A 140 14.10 16.31 -10.89
CA HIS A 140 14.49 17.60 -10.33
C HIS A 140 14.04 17.77 -8.87
N ILE A 141 12.81 17.37 -8.55
CA ILE A 141 12.27 17.43 -7.18
C ILE A 141 13.06 16.52 -6.24
N TRP A 142 13.30 15.27 -6.63
CA TRP A 142 14.05 14.32 -5.81
C TRP A 142 15.50 14.78 -5.57
N GLY A 143 16.15 15.30 -6.61
CA GLY A 143 17.52 15.83 -6.50
C GLY A 143 17.65 17.10 -5.65
N SER A 144 16.56 17.79 -5.33
CA SER A 144 16.59 19.06 -4.59
C SER A 144 16.16 18.99 -3.13
N GLN A 145 15.27 18.05 -2.75
CA GLN A 145 14.77 17.95 -1.38
C GLN A 145 15.69 17.13 -0.48
N HIS A 146 15.98 15.89 -0.89
CA HIS A 146 16.78 14.91 -0.16
C HIS A 146 17.62 14.09 -1.13
N PRO A 147 18.67 14.69 -1.73
CA PRO A 147 19.52 13.99 -2.69
C PRO A 147 20.20 12.76 -2.05
N GLU A 148 20.45 12.77 -0.74
CA GLU A 148 21.03 11.67 0.01
C GLU A 148 20.11 10.44 0.14
N TRP A 149 18.80 10.61 -0.08
CA TRP A 149 17.83 9.50 -0.10
C TRP A 149 17.70 8.86 -1.47
N THR A 150 18.21 9.53 -2.52
CA THR A 150 17.99 9.15 -3.91
C THR A 150 19.21 8.44 -4.47
N SER A 151 19.00 7.30 -5.11
CA SER A 151 20.00 6.51 -5.81
C SER A 151 19.61 6.35 -7.28
N ASP A 152 20.52 6.70 -8.19
CA ASP A 152 20.39 6.41 -9.62
C ASP A 152 21.02 5.05 -9.92
N GLU A 153 20.18 4.09 -10.30
CA GLU A 153 20.59 2.71 -10.60
C GLU A 153 20.58 2.43 -12.12
N GLY A 154 20.58 3.49 -12.94
CA GLY A 154 20.66 3.44 -14.40
C GLY A 154 19.33 3.17 -15.08
N THR A 155 18.67 2.05 -14.76
CA THR A 155 17.36 1.69 -15.33
C THR A 155 16.18 2.23 -14.52
N ARG A 156 16.45 2.68 -13.29
CA ARG A 156 15.48 3.20 -12.34
C ARG A 156 16.15 4.20 -11.40
N LEU A 157 15.34 5.03 -10.80
CA LEU A 157 15.69 5.84 -9.64
C LEU A 157 14.97 5.27 -8.43
N VAL A 158 15.67 5.21 -7.31
CA VAL A 158 15.14 4.72 -6.04
C VAL A 158 15.33 5.81 -5.00
N ARG A 159 14.25 6.26 -4.37
CA ARG A 159 14.28 7.17 -3.24
C ARG A 159 13.76 6.44 -2.01
N ILE A 160 14.48 6.55 -0.89
CA ILE A 160 14.08 5.92 0.37
C ILE A 160 14.12 6.96 1.48
N ASP A 161 12.93 7.36 1.92
CA ASP A 161 12.79 8.10 3.17
C ASP A 161 12.97 7.10 4.33
N PRO A 162 13.95 7.29 5.22
CA PRO A 162 14.21 6.38 6.33
C PRO A 162 13.08 6.37 7.38
N GLY A 163 12.14 7.31 7.31
CA GLY A 163 11.10 7.49 8.29
C GLY A 163 11.55 8.33 9.48
N ASP A 164 10.57 8.83 10.23
CA ASP A 164 10.78 9.64 11.41
C ASP A 164 9.83 9.23 12.54
N GLN A 165 9.77 10.02 13.61
CA GLN A 165 8.88 9.74 14.74
C GLN A 165 7.39 9.70 14.36
N TYR A 166 6.95 10.39 13.31
CA TYR A 166 5.56 10.39 12.85
C TYR A 166 5.23 9.14 12.04
N THR A 167 6.23 8.49 11.43
CA THR A 167 6.07 7.17 10.78
C THR A 167 6.44 6.00 11.69
N ASN A 168 6.71 6.23 12.99
CA ASN A 168 7.28 5.26 13.92
C ASN A 168 8.62 4.65 13.42
N GLY A 169 9.39 5.43 12.65
CA GLY A 169 10.63 4.99 12.02
C GLY A 169 10.43 4.00 10.88
N ALA A 170 9.20 3.84 10.37
CA ALA A 170 8.96 3.03 9.19
C ALA A 170 9.40 3.79 7.94
N ALA A 171 10.18 3.11 7.09
CA ALA A 171 10.71 3.69 5.87
C ALA A 171 9.68 3.67 4.73
N THR A 172 9.79 4.65 3.84
CA THR A 172 9.00 4.77 2.62
C THR A 172 9.89 4.63 1.40
N LEU A 173 9.50 3.73 0.50
CA LEU A 173 10.14 3.50 -0.78
C LEU A 173 9.38 4.24 -1.87
N GLU A 174 10.12 4.94 -2.72
CA GLU A 174 9.63 5.42 -4.00
C GLU A 174 10.56 4.91 -5.12
N VAL A 175 10.00 4.34 -6.18
CA VAL A 175 10.74 3.86 -7.35
C VAL A 175 10.21 4.55 -8.58
N PHE A 176 11.10 5.10 -9.40
CA PHE A 176 10.78 5.66 -10.70
C PHE A 176 11.52 4.91 -11.82
N VAL A 177 10.81 4.45 -12.84
CA VAL A 177 11.33 3.73 -14.00
C VAL A 177 11.17 4.62 -15.24
N PRO A 178 12.24 5.32 -15.66
CA PRO A 178 12.16 6.28 -16.77
C PRO A 178 11.68 5.67 -18.08
N GLY A 179 12.04 4.41 -18.36
CA GLY A 179 11.69 3.73 -19.61
C GLY A 179 10.19 3.49 -19.80
N SER A 180 9.40 3.46 -18.73
CA SER A 180 7.95 3.29 -18.77
C SER A 180 7.18 4.47 -18.16
N GLY A 181 7.88 5.45 -17.58
CA GLY A 181 7.28 6.53 -16.81
C GLY A 181 6.64 6.05 -15.50
N LEU A 182 6.81 4.78 -15.12
CA LEU A 182 6.21 4.22 -13.90
C LEU A 182 6.87 4.85 -12.69
N TYR A 183 6.03 5.35 -11.79
CA TYR A 183 6.40 5.58 -10.42
C TYR A 183 5.60 4.64 -9.53
N LEU A 184 6.23 4.17 -8.45
CA LEU A 184 5.59 3.42 -7.37
C LEU A 184 6.06 3.92 -6.01
N GLU A 185 5.13 4.13 -5.09
CA GLU A 185 5.37 4.40 -3.67
C GLU A 185 4.84 3.24 -2.81
N LEU A 186 5.62 2.86 -1.80
CA LEU A 186 5.19 1.93 -0.76
C LEU A 186 5.81 2.32 0.59
N SER A 187 4.93 2.60 1.55
CA SER A 187 5.30 2.94 2.94
C SER A 187 5.21 1.72 3.87
N GLY A 188 5.96 1.76 4.99
CA GLY A 188 5.80 0.79 6.09
C GLY A 188 6.93 -0.24 6.22
N PHE A 189 8.06 -0.02 5.54
CA PHE A 189 9.22 -0.91 5.67
C PHE A 189 9.85 -0.81 7.06
N ALA A 190 10.37 -1.94 7.56
CA ALA A 190 11.03 -1.99 8.85
C ALA A 190 12.35 -1.19 8.89
N SER A 191 12.97 -0.97 7.72
CA SER A 191 14.19 -0.16 7.56
C SER A 191 14.40 0.23 6.10
N ALA A 192 15.33 1.15 5.85
CA ALA A 192 15.78 1.49 4.50
C ALA A 192 16.37 0.28 3.75
N ASP A 193 17.08 -0.62 4.45
CA ASP A 193 17.61 -1.85 3.83
C ASP A 193 16.49 -2.84 3.46
N ALA A 194 15.43 -2.90 4.25
CA ALA A 194 14.26 -3.71 3.91
C ALA A 194 13.55 -3.16 2.66
N ALA A 195 13.45 -1.84 2.52
CA ALA A 195 12.94 -1.20 1.31
C ALA A 195 13.82 -1.53 0.08
N LYS A 196 15.15 -1.47 0.20
CA LYS A 196 16.07 -1.88 -0.88
C LYS A 196 15.91 -3.34 -1.27
N GLN A 197 15.74 -4.24 -0.29
CA GLN A 197 15.49 -5.66 -0.58
C GLN A 197 14.18 -5.85 -1.35
N PHE A 198 13.14 -5.07 -1.06
CA PHE A 198 11.90 -5.14 -1.84
C PHE A 198 12.12 -4.77 -3.30
N VAL A 199 12.88 -3.70 -3.60
CA VAL A 199 13.21 -3.32 -5.00
C VAL A 199 13.80 -4.50 -5.76
N GLN A 200 14.75 -5.21 -5.15
CA GLN A 200 15.40 -6.38 -5.74
C GLN A 200 14.43 -7.56 -5.92
N ARG A 201 13.63 -7.88 -4.89
CA ARG A 201 12.70 -9.02 -4.93
C ARG A 201 11.56 -8.80 -5.93
N ALA A 202 11.03 -7.58 -5.97
CA ALA A 202 9.98 -7.16 -6.89
C ALA A 202 10.45 -7.18 -8.36
N GLY A 203 11.76 -7.11 -8.62
CA GLY A 203 12.33 -7.20 -9.97
C GLY A 203 12.27 -5.88 -10.75
N PHE A 204 12.41 -4.76 -10.03
CA PHE A 204 12.67 -3.46 -10.65
C PHE A 204 14.07 -3.39 -11.25
#